data_AF-A0A385MVS3-F1
#
_entry.id   AF-A0A385MVS3-F1
#
_cell.length_a   1.000
_cell.length_b   1.000
_cell.length_c   1.000
_cell.angle_alpha   90.00
_cell.angle_beta   90.00
_cell.angle_gamma   90.00
#
_symmetry.space_group_name_H-M   'P 1'
#
loop_
_entity.id
_entity.type
_entity.pdbx_description
1 polymer ?
#
loop_
_entity_poly.entity_id
_entity_poly.type
_entity_poly.pdbx_seq_one_letter_code
_entity_poly.pdbx_strand_id
1 'polypeptide(L)'
;MLLSDFFDHLSYGDLAQYKLGTDDAGYISEADYPKIVSFINRGLSRLHTRLPLKHGQILMQTTLNQKTYKLVSTFAASTAPDVADGVNRFILDHESPFKDDIITVEKVQSQSGFEFPMNDASEDLTVLTPSYNTLQFSQPKDEIVAVMYRAQHPLLPNGPDIDPAAISLDIPDFCIDALGYFCVHRLLSSGANAEAIQESNAFLQKFMMEVEEIKSLGLLNPDINSSQRIWRDGWV
;
A
#
# COMPACT_ATOMS: atom_id res chain seq x y z
N MET A 1 7.75 -12.13 7.79
CA MET A 1 9.12 -12.65 7.59
C MET A 1 10.12 -11.62 8.11
N LEU A 2 11.32 -11.99 8.56
CA LEU A 2 12.34 -10.99 8.93
C LEU A 2 13.06 -10.44 7.68
N LEU A 3 13.63 -9.24 7.78
CA LEU A 3 14.42 -8.68 6.70
C LEU A 3 15.69 -9.51 6.43
N SER A 4 16.29 -10.11 7.46
CA SER A 4 17.39 -11.08 7.33
C SER A 4 17.00 -12.28 6.47
N ASP A 5 15.83 -12.87 6.71
CA ASP A 5 15.35 -14.03 5.95
C ASP A 5 15.14 -13.68 4.47
N PHE A 6 14.67 -12.46 4.20
CA PHE A 6 14.51 -11.98 2.84
C PHE A 6 15.85 -11.70 2.15
N PHE A 7 16.85 -11.22 2.89
CA PHE A 7 18.22 -11.08 2.37
C PHE A 7 18.82 -12.43 2.04
N ASP A 8 18.64 -13.43 2.89
CA ASP A 8 19.07 -14.81 2.62
C ASP A 8 18.36 -15.35 1.37
N HIS A 9 17.04 -15.14 1.24
CA HIS A 9 16.28 -15.54 0.06
C HIS A 9 16.85 -14.93 -1.23
N LEU A 10 17.17 -13.63 -1.21
CA LEU A 10 17.81 -12.95 -2.34
C LEU A 10 19.21 -13.51 -2.63
N SER A 11 20.03 -13.67 -1.59
CA SER A 11 21.42 -14.15 -1.66
C SER A 11 21.53 -15.55 -2.28
N TYR A 12 20.72 -16.50 -1.80
CA TYR A 12 20.75 -17.89 -2.28
C TYR A 12 19.93 -18.12 -3.55
N GLY A 13 18.95 -17.26 -3.83
CA GLY A 13 18.09 -17.33 -5.00
C GLY A 13 18.59 -16.47 -6.15
N ASP A 14 17.86 -15.40 -6.44
CA ASP A 14 18.01 -14.62 -7.67
C ASP A 14 19.34 -13.84 -7.76
N LEU A 15 19.99 -13.52 -6.64
CA LEU A 15 21.27 -12.81 -6.63
C LEU A 15 22.50 -13.72 -6.61
N ALA A 16 22.32 -15.04 -6.46
CA ALA A 16 23.42 -16.00 -6.42
C ALA A 16 24.32 -15.93 -7.67
N GLN A 17 23.74 -15.57 -8.82
CA GLN A 17 24.47 -15.46 -10.08
C GLN A 17 25.24 -14.13 -10.24
N TYR A 18 24.84 -13.06 -9.56
CA TYR A 18 25.37 -11.71 -9.81
C TYR A 18 26.55 -11.30 -8.92
N LYS A 19 27.07 -12.21 -8.07
CA LYS A 19 28.20 -11.94 -7.16
C LYS A 19 28.08 -10.59 -6.43
N LEU A 20 26.86 -10.19 -6.09
CA LEU A 20 26.63 -8.94 -5.39
C LEU A 20 26.61 -9.27 -3.90
N GLY A 21 27.78 -9.16 -3.28
CA GLY A 21 28.03 -9.58 -1.90
C GLY A 21 29.21 -10.56 -1.74
N THR A 22 30.32 -10.34 -2.44
CA THR A 22 31.50 -11.18 -2.23
C THR A 22 32.70 -10.37 -1.73
N ASP A 23 32.80 -10.26 -0.41
CA ASP A 23 33.86 -11.01 0.28
C ASP A 23 33.47 -12.51 0.21
N ASP A 24 33.77 -13.15 -0.92
CA ASP A 24 33.77 -14.61 -1.21
C ASP A 24 32.65 -15.56 -0.70
N ALA A 25 31.58 -15.11 -0.03
CA ALA A 25 30.70 -15.99 0.77
C ALA A 25 29.20 -15.95 0.44
N GLY A 26 28.74 -15.18 -0.55
CA GLY A 26 27.32 -15.19 -0.95
C GLY A 26 26.38 -14.40 -0.01
N TYR A 27 26.92 -13.51 0.83
CA TYR A 27 26.15 -12.66 1.73
C TYR A 27 26.18 -11.21 1.27
N ILE A 28 25.04 -10.52 1.35
CA ILE A 28 24.95 -9.08 1.09
C ILE A 28 25.83 -8.33 2.10
N SER A 29 26.70 -7.44 1.60
CA SER A 29 27.54 -6.62 2.48
C SER A 29 26.71 -5.58 3.24
N GLU A 30 27.08 -5.28 4.49
CA GLU A 30 26.39 -4.27 5.30
C GLU A 30 26.38 -2.88 4.61
N ALA A 31 27.41 -2.59 3.80
CA ALA A 31 27.48 -1.37 3.00
C ALA A 31 26.37 -1.25 1.94
N ASP A 32 25.84 -2.38 1.47
CA ASP A 32 24.78 -2.42 0.45
C ASP A 32 23.36 -2.44 1.05
N TYR A 33 23.21 -2.62 2.37
CA TYR A 33 21.89 -2.65 3.04
C TYR A 33 21.03 -1.43 2.72
N PRO A 34 21.50 -0.17 2.81
CA PRO A 34 20.67 0.99 2.52
C PRO A 34 20.15 1.00 1.07
N LYS A 35 20.96 0.50 0.13
CA LYS A 35 20.62 0.43 -1.29
C LYS A 35 19.53 -0.60 -1.54
N ILE A 36 19.68 -1.80 -0.97
CA ILE A 36 18.70 -2.88 -1.13
C ILE A 36 17.39 -2.55 -0.40
N VAL A 37 17.44 -1.99 0.80
CA VAL A 37 16.24 -1.54 1.52
C VAL A 37 15.47 -0.47 0.73
N SER A 38 16.16 0.44 0.04
CA SER A 38 15.52 1.39 -0.88
C SER A 38 14.79 0.69 -2.04
N PHE A 39 15.36 -0.39 -2.58
CA PHE A 39 14.71 -1.19 -3.62
C PHE A 39 13.50 -1.96 -3.08
N ILE A 40 13.62 -2.53 -1.88
CA ILE A 40 12.52 -3.20 -1.18
C ILE A 40 11.37 -2.24 -0.94
N ASN A 41 11.63 -1.05 -0.37
CA ASN A 41 10.60 -0.04 -0.16
C ASN A 41 9.86 0.31 -1.47
N ARG A 42 10.59 0.46 -2.58
CA ARG A 42 9.99 0.73 -3.90
C ARG A 42 9.21 -0.47 -4.44
N GLY A 43 9.67 -1.69 -4.19
CA GLY A 43 9.01 -2.92 -4.60
C GLY A 43 7.71 -3.14 -3.85
N LEU A 44 7.75 -3.01 -2.53
CA LEU A 44 6.57 -3.06 -1.66
C LEU A 44 5.53 -2.00 -2.05
N SER A 45 5.96 -0.76 -2.30
CA SER A 45 5.06 0.29 -2.80
C SER A 45 4.38 -0.10 -4.12
N ARG A 46 5.11 -0.71 -5.06
CA ARG A 46 4.51 -1.22 -6.32
C ARG A 46 3.57 -2.40 -6.11
N LEU A 47 3.89 -3.32 -5.20
CA LEU A 47 3.03 -4.45 -4.85
C LEU A 47 1.72 -3.96 -4.24
N HIS A 48 1.77 -3.11 -3.20
CA HIS A 48 0.58 -2.53 -2.56
C HIS A 48 -0.28 -1.68 -3.50
N THR A 49 0.32 -1.09 -4.55
CA THR A 49 -0.45 -0.36 -5.57
C THR A 49 -1.23 -1.31 -6.49
N ARG A 50 -0.68 -2.49 -6.78
CA ARG A 50 -1.25 -3.45 -7.75
C ARG A 50 -2.12 -4.52 -7.11
N LEU A 51 -1.87 -4.82 -5.85
CA LEU A 51 -2.50 -5.88 -5.07
C LEU A 51 -3.08 -5.26 -3.79
N PRO A 52 -4.34 -5.57 -3.43
CA PRO A 52 -4.94 -5.13 -2.17
C PRO A 52 -4.37 -5.93 -0.98
N LEU A 53 -3.09 -5.70 -0.64
CA LEU A 53 -2.41 -6.45 0.42
C LEU A 53 -2.77 -5.96 1.83
N LYS A 54 -3.16 -4.69 1.95
CA LYS A 54 -3.48 -4.07 3.23
C LYS A 54 -4.63 -3.08 3.06
N HIS A 55 -5.64 -3.23 3.89
CA HIS A 55 -6.76 -2.30 3.98
C HIS A 55 -6.65 -1.49 5.27
N GLY A 56 -7.04 -0.22 5.18
CA GLY A 56 -7.21 0.68 6.30
C GLY A 56 -8.66 1.16 6.35
N GLN A 57 -9.08 1.57 7.55
CA GLN A 57 -10.35 2.23 7.77
C GLN A 57 -10.10 3.48 8.60
N ILE A 58 -10.65 4.60 8.16
CA ILE A 58 -10.74 5.82 8.97
C ILE A 58 -12.21 6.17 9.18
N LEU A 59 -12.51 6.68 10.37
CA LEU A 59 -13.79 7.31 10.65
C LEU A 59 -13.62 8.81 10.47
N MET A 60 -14.57 9.45 9.80
CA MET A 60 -14.59 10.90 9.65
C MET A 60 -15.96 11.49 9.90
N GLN A 61 -16.00 12.70 10.43
CA GLN A 61 -17.23 13.47 10.63
C GLN A 61 -17.42 14.44 9.48
N THR A 62 -18.51 14.26 8.72
CA THR A 62 -18.91 15.22 7.67
C THR A 62 -19.80 16.30 8.26
N THR A 63 -19.76 17.48 7.64
CA THR A 63 -20.59 18.65 7.98
C THR A 63 -21.28 19.24 6.76
N LEU A 64 -22.48 19.80 6.93
CA LEU A 64 -23.29 20.41 5.86
C LEU A 64 -22.57 21.56 5.12
N ASN A 65 -21.69 22.28 5.80
CA ASN A 65 -21.01 23.46 5.26
C ASN A 65 -19.73 23.13 4.47
N GLN A 66 -19.29 21.86 4.48
CA GLN A 66 -18.05 21.42 3.84
C GLN A 66 -18.35 20.27 2.88
N LYS A 67 -18.05 20.49 1.60
CA LYS A 67 -18.21 19.46 0.55
C LYS A 67 -16.94 18.64 0.32
N THR A 68 -15.78 19.24 0.53
CA THR A 68 -14.48 18.66 0.18
C THR A 68 -13.66 18.38 1.44
N TYR A 69 -13.15 17.17 1.56
CA TYR A 69 -12.39 16.67 2.70
C TYR A 69 -11.06 16.10 2.23
N LYS A 70 -9.97 16.62 2.79
CA LYS A 70 -8.62 16.15 2.48
C LYS A 70 -8.13 15.21 3.57
N LEU A 71 -7.94 13.95 3.24
CA LEU A 71 -7.50 12.88 4.13
C LEU A 71 -6.00 13.02 4.41
N VAL A 72 -5.66 13.85 5.40
CA VAL A 72 -4.28 14.10 5.88
C VAL A 72 -4.29 14.13 7.40
N SER A 73 -3.24 13.59 8.02
CA SER A 73 -3.00 13.52 9.48
C SER A 73 -3.13 14.88 10.20
N THR A 74 -2.93 15.99 9.50
CA THR A 74 -3.15 17.35 10.01
C THR A 74 -4.59 17.63 10.42
N PHE A 75 -5.56 16.96 9.78
CA PHE A 75 -6.99 17.07 10.09
C PHE A 75 -7.48 15.96 11.03
N ALA A 76 -6.54 15.20 11.59
CA ALA A 76 -6.82 14.11 12.49
C ALA A 76 -6.82 14.53 13.95
N ALA A 77 -7.72 13.93 14.73
CA ALA A 77 -7.94 14.25 16.13
C ALA A 77 -6.73 13.90 17.00
N SER A 78 -5.92 12.90 16.62
CA SER A 78 -4.70 12.51 17.32
C SER A 78 -3.61 13.57 17.30
N THR A 79 -3.58 14.41 16.26
CA THR A 79 -2.52 15.40 16.02
C THR A 79 -2.72 16.69 16.84
N ALA A 80 -3.72 16.75 17.74
CA ALA A 80 -4.07 17.98 18.45
C ALA A 80 -2.93 18.50 19.35
N PRO A 81 -2.37 19.71 19.09
CA PRO A 81 -1.99 20.60 20.16
C PRO A 81 -3.26 21.32 20.67
N ASP A 82 -3.13 22.05 21.78
CA ASP A 82 -4.19 22.77 22.47
C ASP A 82 -5.24 23.45 21.56
N VAL A 83 -6.46 23.53 22.07
CA VAL A 83 -7.78 23.95 21.51
C VAL A 83 -7.81 25.25 20.66
N ALA A 84 -6.68 25.93 20.44
CA ALA A 84 -6.58 27.27 19.87
C ALA A 84 -6.38 27.38 18.34
N ASP A 85 -6.16 26.28 17.61
CA ASP A 85 -5.70 26.37 16.21
C ASP A 85 -6.80 26.67 15.17
N GLY A 86 -8.08 26.65 15.52
CA GLY A 86 -9.19 26.92 14.59
C GLY A 86 -9.30 25.94 13.40
N VAL A 87 -8.47 24.90 13.35
CA VAL A 87 -8.49 23.86 12.30
C VAL A 87 -9.66 22.91 12.57
N ASN A 88 -10.57 22.81 11.60
CA ASN A 88 -11.67 21.84 11.65
C ASN A 88 -11.12 20.43 11.44
N ARG A 89 -10.94 19.67 12.53
CA ARG A 89 -10.48 18.28 12.51
C ARG A 89 -11.69 17.38 12.34
N PHE A 90 -11.70 16.62 11.25
CA PHE A 90 -12.80 15.74 10.90
C PHE A 90 -12.42 14.27 10.90
N ILE A 91 -11.13 13.90 10.99
CA ILE A 91 -10.72 12.49 11.06
C ILE A 91 -10.66 12.06 12.53
N LEU A 92 -11.41 11.02 12.88
CA LEU A 92 -11.59 10.50 14.23
C LEU A 92 -10.66 9.30 14.45
N ASP A 93 -9.41 9.56 14.86
CA ASP A 93 -8.33 8.55 14.92
C ASP A 93 -7.69 8.37 16.31
N HIS A 94 -8.45 8.65 17.38
CA HIS A 94 -7.96 8.66 18.77
C HIS A 94 -7.19 7.40 19.20
N GLU A 95 -7.62 6.21 18.78
CA GLU A 95 -6.99 4.94 19.18
C GLU A 95 -5.88 4.47 18.23
N SER A 96 -5.89 4.95 16.99
CA SER A 96 -4.99 4.49 15.92
C SER A 96 -4.68 5.67 15.00
N PRO A 97 -3.60 6.44 15.29
CA PRO A 97 -3.26 7.64 14.54
C PRO A 97 -3.12 7.36 13.04
N PHE A 98 -3.73 8.22 12.24
CA PHE A 98 -3.68 8.13 10.80
C PHE A 98 -2.28 8.47 10.28
N LYS A 99 -1.69 7.58 9.47
CA LYS A 99 -0.28 7.63 9.04
C LYS A 99 -0.06 8.19 7.63
N ASP A 100 -1.08 8.80 7.03
CA ASP A 100 -1.03 9.29 5.64
C ASP A 100 -0.67 8.19 4.61
N ASP A 101 -1.10 6.96 4.87
CA ASP A 101 -0.73 5.78 4.08
C ASP A 101 -1.76 5.42 3.00
N ILE A 102 -2.59 6.37 2.55
CA ILE A 102 -3.63 6.12 1.54
C ILE A 102 -3.03 5.95 0.14
N ILE A 103 -3.32 4.82 -0.51
CA ILE A 103 -3.06 4.61 -1.95
C ILE A 103 -4.32 4.94 -2.75
N THR A 104 -5.44 4.27 -2.44
CA THR A 104 -6.73 4.46 -3.11
C THR A 104 -7.88 4.28 -2.13
N VAL A 105 -8.88 5.16 -2.18
CA VAL A 105 -10.15 4.94 -1.48
C VAL A 105 -10.97 3.91 -2.25
N GLU A 106 -11.49 2.91 -1.56
CA GLU A 106 -12.28 1.83 -2.17
C GLU A 106 -13.76 1.95 -1.86
N LYS A 107 -14.09 2.32 -0.62
CA LYS A 107 -15.45 2.30 -0.12
C LYS A 107 -15.69 3.44 0.86
N VAL A 108 -16.88 4.01 0.80
CA VAL A 108 -17.34 5.03 1.75
C VAL A 108 -18.72 4.60 2.26
N GLN A 109 -18.86 4.47 3.58
CA GLN A 109 -20.11 4.03 4.21
C GLN A 109 -20.52 4.98 5.34
N SER A 110 -21.80 5.32 5.39
CA SER A 110 -22.41 6.04 6.52
C SER A 110 -22.46 5.16 7.77
N GLN A 111 -22.55 5.78 8.95
CA GLN A 111 -22.88 5.11 10.22
C GLN A 111 -24.16 4.26 10.13
N SER A 112 -25.10 4.62 9.26
CA SER A 112 -26.33 3.86 9.02
C SER A 112 -26.12 2.57 8.20
N GLY A 113 -24.91 2.34 7.70
CA GLY A 113 -24.59 1.22 6.80
C GLY A 113 -24.86 1.52 5.32
N PHE A 114 -25.35 2.72 4.98
CA PHE A 114 -25.51 3.15 3.59
C PHE A 114 -24.14 3.29 2.91
N GLU A 115 -23.96 2.62 1.78
CA GLU A 115 -22.76 2.69 0.96
C GLU A 115 -22.92 3.75 -0.11
N PHE A 116 -22.03 4.73 -0.12
CA PHE A 116 -22.07 5.80 -1.10
C PHE A 116 -21.53 5.29 -2.44
N PRO A 117 -22.26 5.49 -3.56
CA PRO A 117 -21.69 5.25 -4.89
C PRO A 117 -20.48 6.16 -5.10
N MET A 118 -19.40 5.59 -5.63
CA MET A 118 -18.13 6.29 -5.85
C MET A 118 -17.97 6.70 -7.30
N ASN A 119 -17.62 7.97 -7.53
CA ASN A 119 -17.34 8.55 -8.85
C ASN A 119 -18.45 8.39 -9.90
N ASP A 120 -19.69 8.17 -9.46
CA ASP A 120 -20.85 8.13 -10.35
C ASP A 120 -21.60 9.46 -10.28
N ALA A 121 -21.48 10.30 -11.31
CA ALA A 121 -22.14 11.60 -11.35
C ALA A 121 -23.65 11.53 -11.64
N SER A 122 -24.18 10.35 -11.97
CA SER A 122 -25.61 10.17 -12.21
C SER A 122 -26.43 10.00 -10.92
N GLU A 123 -25.77 9.64 -9.82
CA GLU A 123 -26.38 9.41 -8.52
C GLU A 123 -26.35 10.67 -7.64
N ASP A 124 -27.48 10.99 -6.99
CA ASP A 124 -27.64 12.20 -6.16
C ASP A 124 -26.73 12.21 -4.92
N LEU A 125 -26.52 11.03 -4.31
CA LEU A 125 -25.72 10.82 -3.10
C LEU A 125 -24.36 10.19 -3.42
N THR A 126 -23.66 10.73 -4.42
CA THR A 126 -22.33 10.25 -4.83
C THR A 126 -21.18 10.90 -4.07
N VAL A 127 -20.10 10.14 -3.92
CA VAL A 127 -18.81 10.62 -3.41
C VAL A 127 -17.78 10.58 -4.53
N LEU A 128 -17.24 11.74 -4.87
CA LEU A 128 -16.18 11.88 -5.87
C LEU A 128 -14.82 11.84 -5.18
N THR A 129 -13.82 11.29 -5.87
CA THR A 129 -12.41 11.32 -5.47
C THR A 129 -11.58 12.16 -6.46
N PRO A 130 -11.58 13.50 -6.37
CA PRO A 130 -10.78 14.34 -7.28
C PRO A 130 -9.27 14.09 -7.18
N SER A 131 -8.79 13.59 -6.03
CA SER A 131 -7.41 13.21 -5.76
C SER A 131 -7.41 11.95 -4.89
N TYR A 132 -6.27 11.24 -4.83
CA TYR A 132 -6.11 10.01 -4.04
C TYR A 132 -6.46 10.18 -2.55
N ASN A 133 -6.26 11.40 -2.02
CA ASN A 133 -6.52 11.77 -0.64
C ASN A 133 -7.63 12.82 -0.47
N THR A 134 -8.49 13.03 -1.48
CA THR A 134 -9.56 14.02 -1.38
C THR A 134 -10.90 13.37 -1.67
N LEU A 135 -11.84 13.51 -0.74
CA LEU A 135 -13.24 13.14 -0.90
C LEU A 135 -14.10 14.37 -1.11
N GLN A 136 -15.02 14.30 -2.05
CA GLN A 136 -16.00 15.34 -2.30
C GLN A 136 -17.40 14.75 -2.29
N PHE A 137 -18.22 15.17 -1.33
CA PHE A 137 -19.61 14.75 -1.20
C PHE A 137 -20.50 15.68 -2.03
N SER A 138 -21.34 15.12 -2.90
CA SER A 138 -22.30 15.89 -3.69
C SER A 138 -23.34 16.58 -2.80
N GLN A 139 -23.87 15.82 -1.83
CA GLN A 139 -24.76 16.32 -0.78
C GLN A 139 -24.20 15.94 0.59
N PRO A 140 -23.37 16.79 1.21
CA PRO A 140 -22.86 16.51 2.55
C PRO A 140 -24.00 16.47 3.55
N LYS A 141 -23.85 15.65 4.59
CA LYS A 141 -24.73 15.58 5.75
C LYS A 141 -23.89 15.65 7.03
N ASP A 142 -24.52 16.03 8.13
CA ASP A 142 -23.90 15.96 9.46
C ASP A 142 -23.96 14.51 9.96
N GLU A 143 -22.96 13.70 9.63
CA GLU A 143 -22.90 12.28 9.99
C GLU A 143 -21.46 11.78 10.13
N ILE A 144 -21.32 10.59 10.73
CA ILE A 144 -20.04 9.87 10.75
C ILE A 144 -19.99 8.92 9.57
N VAL A 145 -18.88 8.95 8.84
CA VAL A 145 -18.63 8.16 7.65
C VAL A 145 -17.37 7.34 7.85
N ALA A 146 -17.45 6.05 7.56
CA ALA A 146 -16.32 5.14 7.48
C ALA A 146 -15.78 5.14 6.05
N VAL A 147 -14.49 5.45 5.90
CA VAL A 147 -13.78 5.40 4.62
C VAL A 147 -12.82 4.21 4.68
N MET A 148 -13.06 3.24 3.81
CA MET A 148 -12.17 2.09 3.61
C MET A 148 -11.24 2.38 2.43
N TYR A 149 -9.96 2.15 2.63
CA TYR A 149 -8.93 2.47 1.66
C TYR A 149 -7.84 1.40 1.62
N ARG A 150 -7.10 1.33 0.50
CA ARG A 150 -5.87 0.55 0.42
C ARG A 150 -4.74 1.31 1.07
N ALA A 151 -4.14 0.68 2.07
CA ALA A 151 -3.04 1.24 2.83
C ALA A 151 -1.68 0.84 2.25
N GLN A 152 -0.74 1.76 2.30
CA GLN A 152 0.65 1.52 1.98
C GLN A 152 1.38 0.83 3.14
N HIS A 153 2.48 0.15 2.80
CA HIS A 153 3.38 -0.39 3.81
C HIS A 153 4.14 0.73 4.54
N PRO A 154 4.51 0.54 5.82
CA PRO A 154 5.43 1.44 6.50
C PRO A 154 6.81 1.37 5.81
N LEU A 155 7.42 2.53 5.58
CA LEU A 155 8.77 2.58 4.99
C LEU A 155 9.78 1.97 5.96
N LEU A 156 10.59 1.04 5.44
CA LEU A 156 11.70 0.47 6.19
C LEU A 156 12.81 1.53 6.35
N PRO A 157 13.47 1.60 7.52
CA PRO A 157 14.55 2.56 7.77
C PRO A 157 15.73 2.26 6.84
N ASN A 158 16.29 3.29 6.22
CA ASN A 158 17.38 3.21 5.24
C ASN A 158 18.72 3.78 5.79
N GLY A 159 18.93 3.73 7.10
CA GLY A 159 20.15 4.21 7.76
C GLY A 159 21.36 3.29 7.56
N PRO A 160 22.57 3.74 7.94
CA PRO A 160 23.78 2.91 7.89
C PRO A 160 23.79 1.79 8.94
N ASP A 161 23.14 1.99 10.09
CA ASP A 161 23.12 1.05 11.22
C ASP A 161 21.83 0.19 11.24
N ILE A 162 21.45 -0.35 10.09
CA ILE A 162 20.27 -1.23 10.00
C ILE A 162 20.64 -2.61 10.52
N ASP A 163 19.87 -3.10 11.51
CA ASP A 163 19.87 -4.50 11.91
C ASP A 163 18.75 -5.26 11.17
N PRO A 164 19.07 -6.10 10.17
CA PRO A 164 18.06 -6.86 9.41
C PRO A 164 17.31 -7.90 10.26
N ALA A 165 17.89 -8.37 11.37
CA ALA A 165 17.26 -9.36 12.24
C ALA A 165 16.16 -8.75 13.12
N ALA A 166 16.22 -7.44 13.38
CA ALA A 166 15.23 -6.73 14.18
C ALA A 166 14.01 -6.24 13.37
N ILE A 167 14.10 -6.21 12.04
CA ILE A 167 13.08 -5.62 11.17
C ILE A 167 12.16 -6.72 10.63
N SER A 168 10.88 -6.65 11.00
CA SER A 168 9.85 -7.50 10.42
C SER A 168 9.33 -6.90 9.11
N LEU A 169 9.36 -7.73 8.06
CA LEU A 169 8.79 -7.45 6.76
C LEU A 169 7.41 -8.14 6.67
N ASP A 170 6.37 -7.30 6.74
CA ASP A 170 4.97 -7.72 6.72
C ASP A 170 4.48 -7.88 5.26
N ILE A 171 4.80 -9.03 4.66
CA ILE A 171 4.27 -9.44 3.36
C ILE A 171 3.79 -10.89 3.42
N PRO A 172 2.76 -11.24 2.62
CA PRO A 172 2.38 -12.63 2.40
C PRO A 172 3.44 -13.40 1.60
N ASP A 173 3.55 -14.70 1.85
CA ASP A 173 4.58 -15.57 1.25
C ASP A 173 4.52 -15.60 -0.28
N PHE A 174 3.33 -15.57 -0.87
CA PHE A 174 3.15 -15.56 -2.33
C PHE A 174 3.64 -14.26 -3.00
N CYS A 175 3.93 -13.19 -2.25
CA CYS A 175 4.51 -11.96 -2.79
C CYS A 175 6.04 -11.89 -2.67
N ILE A 176 6.68 -12.87 -2.02
CA ILE A 176 8.14 -12.86 -1.77
C ILE A 176 8.91 -12.90 -3.08
N ASP A 177 8.57 -13.83 -3.97
CA ASP A 177 9.25 -13.99 -5.27
C ASP A 177 9.06 -12.76 -6.16
N ALA A 178 7.83 -12.23 -6.20
CA ALA A 178 7.55 -10.99 -6.92
C ALA A 178 8.41 -9.81 -6.42
N LEU A 179 8.54 -9.67 -5.09
CA LEU A 179 9.41 -8.64 -4.50
C LEU A 179 10.88 -8.88 -4.85
N GLY A 180 11.33 -10.14 -4.84
CA GLY A 180 12.68 -10.55 -5.21
C GLY A 180 13.05 -10.15 -6.64
N TYR A 181 12.22 -10.52 -7.61
CA TYR A 181 12.39 -10.16 -9.02
C TYR A 181 12.48 -8.65 -9.23
N PHE A 182 11.68 -7.87 -8.50
CA PHE A 182 11.76 -6.41 -8.58
C PHE A 182 13.08 -5.85 -8.04
N CYS A 183 13.58 -6.40 -6.92
CA CYS A 183 14.85 -6.00 -6.35
C CYS A 183 16.01 -6.29 -7.31
N VAL A 184 16.03 -7.48 -7.93
CA VAL A 184 17.04 -7.87 -8.93
C VAL A 184 16.97 -6.98 -10.16
N HIS A 185 15.76 -6.73 -10.70
CA HIS A 185 15.57 -5.80 -11.81
C HIS A 185 16.19 -4.44 -11.51
N ARG A 186 15.93 -3.88 -10.32
CA ARG A 186 16.47 -2.57 -9.90
C ARG A 186 17.99 -2.59 -9.79
N LEU A 187 18.54 -3.66 -9.25
CA LEU A 187 19.98 -3.83 -9.11
C LEU A 187 20.66 -3.85 -10.49
N LEU A 188 20.17 -4.69 -11.40
CA LEU A 188 20.72 -4.80 -12.76
C LEU A 188 20.48 -3.54 -13.60
N SER A 189 19.35 -2.86 -13.40
CA SER A 189 19.05 -1.59 -14.09
C SER A 189 20.01 -0.46 -13.74
N SER A 190 20.70 -0.57 -12.60
CA SER A 190 21.74 0.37 -12.20
C SER A 190 23.11 0.08 -12.86
N GLY A 191 23.24 -1.07 -13.52
CA GLY A 191 24.45 -1.44 -14.27
C GLY A 191 24.54 -0.74 -15.62
N ALA A 192 25.77 -0.46 -16.07
CA ALA A 192 26.02 0.23 -17.35
C ALA A 192 26.06 -0.71 -18.58
N ASN A 193 25.99 -2.03 -18.38
CA ASN A 193 26.18 -3.02 -19.44
C ASN A 193 24.87 -3.32 -20.17
N ALA A 194 24.91 -3.41 -21.51
CA ALA A 194 23.73 -3.71 -22.33
C ALA A 194 23.09 -5.06 -22.00
N GLU A 195 23.90 -6.09 -21.70
CA GLU A 195 23.43 -7.42 -21.28
C GLU A 195 22.68 -7.36 -19.94
N ALA A 196 23.21 -6.61 -18.96
CA ALA A 196 22.56 -6.42 -17.67
C ALA A 196 21.22 -5.67 -17.80
N ILE A 197 21.11 -4.74 -18.75
CA ILE A 197 19.85 -4.04 -19.04
C ILE A 197 18.83 -5.00 -19.67
N GLN A 198 19.25 -5.88 -20.59
CA GLN A 198 18.36 -6.87 -21.19
C GLN A 198 17.84 -7.86 -20.14
N GLU A 199 18.72 -8.33 -19.28
CA GLU A 199 18.39 -9.25 -18.19
C GLU A 199 17.51 -8.58 -17.12
N SER A 200 17.82 -7.33 -16.77
CA SER A 200 16.97 -6.48 -15.93
C SER A 200 15.53 -6.43 -16.46
N ASN A 201 15.34 -6.27 -17.77
CA ASN A 201 14.00 -6.27 -18.37
C ASN A 201 13.32 -7.65 -18.27
N ALA A 202 14.06 -8.74 -18.34
CA ALA A 202 13.51 -10.09 -18.17
C ALA A 202 12.98 -10.31 -16.73
N PHE A 203 13.70 -9.85 -15.71
CA PHE A 203 13.21 -9.89 -14.32
C PHE A 203 12.00 -8.99 -14.10
N LEU A 204 11.94 -7.84 -14.77
CA LEU A 204 10.74 -7.00 -14.73
C LEU A 204 9.52 -7.72 -15.34
N GLN A 205 9.72 -8.47 -16.42
CA GLN A 205 8.67 -9.28 -17.03
C GLN A 205 8.22 -10.40 -16.09
N LYS A 206 9.15 -11.13 -15.46
CA LYS A 206 8.82 -12.15 -14.43
C LYS A 206 7.98 -11.56 -13.30
N PHE A 207 8.40 -10.41 -12.76
CA PHE A 207 7.63 -9.69 -11.75
C PHE A 207 6.20 -9.37 -12.21
N MET A 208 6.04 -8.91 -13.46
CA MET A 208 4.71 -8.58 -13.99
C MET A 208 3.85 -9.83 -14.18
N MET A 209 4.43 -10.95 -14.62
CA MET A 209 3.72 -12.22 -14.76
C MET A 209 3.26 -12.74 -13.40
N GLU A 210 4.14 -12.74 -12.40
CA GLU A 210 3.82 -13.20 -11.04
C GLU A 210 2.68 -12.40 -10.41
N VAL A 211 2.73 -11.06 -10.55
CA VAL A 211 1.65 -10.20 -10.04
C VAL A 211 0.32 -10.48 -10.73
N GLU A 212 0.34 -10.82 -12.02
CA GLU A 212 -0.88 -11.16 -12.75
C GLU A 212 -1.38 -12.57 -12.41
N GLU A 213 -0.47 -13.52 -12.18
CA GLU A 213 -0.80 -14.85 -11.69
C GLU A 213 -1.47 -14.79 -10.32
N ILE A 214 -0.91 -14.04 -9.36
CA ILE A 214 -1.48 -13.83 -8.03
C ILE A 214 -2.92 -13.29 -8.12
N LYS A 215 -3.17 -12.34 -9.03
CA LYS A 215 -4.54 -11.85 -9.28
C LYS A 215 -5.44 -12.92 -9.87
N SER A 216 -4.95 -13.67 -10.85
CA SER A 216 -5.72 -14.72 -11.54
C SER A 216 -6.11 -15.87 -10.61
N LEU A 217 -5.23 -16.23 -9.67
CA LEU A 217 -5.47 -17.26 -8.66
C LEU A 217 -6.47 -16.81 -7.58
N GLY A 218 -6.79 -15.51 -7.52
CA GLY A 218 -7.73 -14.98 -6.53
C GLY A 218 -7.25 -15.14 -5.10
N LEU A 219 -5.93 -15.21 -4.87
CA LEU A 219 -5.33 -15.40 -3.53
C LEU A 219 -5.66 -14.24 -2.57
N LEU A 220 -6.06 -13.09 -3.12
CA LEU A 220 -6.53 -11.94 -2.39
C LEU A 220 -8.04 -11.86 -2.53
N ASN A 221 -8.77 -12.06 -1.43
CA ASN A 221 -10.22 -11.89 -1.41
C ASN A 221 -10.55 -10.39 -1.58
N PRO A 222 -11.20 -9.97 -2.67
CA PRO A 222 -11.67 -8.59 -2.81
C PRO A 222 -12.93 -8.33 -1.96
N ASP A 223 -13.57 -9.38 -1.45
CA ASP A 223 -14.84 -9.28 -0.74
C ASP A 223 -14.62 -8.99 0.74
N ILE A 224 -14.44 -7.71 1.08
CA ILE A 224 -14.80 -7.19 2.39
C ILE A 224 -16.33 -7.17 2.45
N ASN A 225 -16.92 -8.34 2.72
CA ASN A 225 -18.34 -8.57 3.02
C ASN A 225 -19.30 -7.46 2.57
N SER A 226 -19.67 -7.44 1.30
CA SER A 226 -21.01 -6.98 0.93
C SER A 226 -21.84 -8.22 0.66
N SER A 227 -22.65 -8.59 1.65
CA SER A 227 -23.71 -9.60 1.56
C SER A 227 -24.83 -9.15 0.62
N GLN A 228 -24.49 -8.66 -0.57
CA GLN A 228 -25.42 -8.20 -1.60
C GLN A 228 -25.53 -9.20 -2.77
N ARG A 229 -24.65 -10.19 -2.84
CA ARG A 229 -24.67 -11.22 -3.89
C ARG A 229 -25.98 -12.02 -3.94
N ILE A 230 -26.64 -12.20 -2.79
CA ILE A 230 -27.95 -12.88 -2.68
C ILE A 230 -29.09 -12.09 -3.35
N TRP A 231 -28.96 -10.77 -3.46
CA TRP A 231 -30.02 -9.91 -4.01
C TRP A 231 -29.82 -9.60 -5.50
N ARG A 232 -28.62 -9.83 -6.05
CA ARG A 232 -28.26 -9.41 -7.42
C ARG A 232 -28.48 -10.49 -8.47
N ASP A 233 -28.35 -11.76 -8.11
CA ASP A 233 -28.66 -12.89 -8.98
C ASP A 233 -29.88 -13.61 -8.42
N GLY A 234 -31.07 -13.25 -8.94
CA GLY A 234 -32.31 -13.91 -8.60
C GLY A 234 -32.20 -15.42 -8.77
N TRP A 235 -32.84 -16.17 -7.86
CA TRP A 235 -32.93 -17.63 -7.93
C TRP A 235 -33.45 -18.05 -9.30
N VAL A 236 -32.61 -18.75 -10.07
CA VAL A 236 -33.05 -19.60 -11.19
C VAL A 236 -33.34 -20.99 -10.63
#